data_AF-A0A9D8D2Z7-F1
#
_entry.id   AF-A0A9D8D2Z7-F1
#
_cell.length_a   1.000
_cell.length_b   1.000
_cell.length_c   1.000
_cell.angle_alpha   90.00
_cell.angle_beta   90.00
_cell.angle_gamma   90.00
#
_symmetry.space_group_name_H-M   'P 1'
#
loop_
_entity.id
_entity.type
_entity.pdbx_description
1 polymer ?
#
loop_
_entity_poly.entity_id
_entity_poly.type
_entity_poly.pdbx_seq_one_letter_code
_entity_poly.pdbx_strand_id
1 'polypeptide(L)'
;MKRFVGLFAVAVTVAVVTQALAQTAAQSPHGKAERRDAIFLRFPEMAERYWVNPETNAASHKVIAVPMPRQCAFVYADAYSKGQMSESEVQQIALSNCNRKLAELGPLGENYGVDCRCQVVISNEVYVVPRNAMPTDSHGPASIFYRDQSGNVARLNGVAKYGALIGRDRSVTFSVDNPRGEQVCEGTFTNEAAGSGRFSMSCFNGRFASSGSYQSKTGAPNDHIVARGQTVQGLPVVMVIGLPAQLAVGTYGAI
;
A
#
# COMPACT_ATOMS: atom_id res chain seq x y z
N MET A 1 -12.29 -67.04 29.56
CA MET A 1 -12.82 -66.15 28.52
C MET A 1 -12.14 -64.80 28.64
N LYS A 2 -11.27 -64.45 27.67
CA LYS A 2 -10.57 -63.16 27.58
C LYS A 2 -11.54 -62.13 27.02
N ARG A 3 -11.71 -60.96 27.65
CA ARG A 3 -12.39 -59.80 27.05
C ARG A 3 -11.37 -58.69 26.76
N PHE A 4 -11.28 -58.38 25.48
CA PHE A 4 -10.44 -57.35 24.87
C PHE A 4 -11.05 -55.96 25.10
N VAL A 5 -10.16 -55.03 25.45
CA VAL A 5 -9.94 -53.66 24.91
C VAL A 5 -11.08 -53.00 24.13
N GLY A 6 -11.39 -51.75 24.53
CA GLY A 6 -12.08 -50.76 23.70
C GLY A 6 -11.74 -49.34 24.17
N LEU A 7 -10.55 -48.85 23.79
CA LEU A 7 -10.11 -47.47 23.97
C LEU A 7 -10.83 -46.59 22.94
N PHE A 8 -11.73 -45.70 23.36
CA PHE A 8 -12.30 -44.66 22.49
C PHE A 8 -11.41 -43.42 22.57
N ALA A 9 -10.55 -43.22 21.58
CA ALA A 9 -9.89 -41.96 21.33
C ALA A 9 -10.84 -41.06 20.53
N VAL A 10 -11.39 -40.03 21.17
CA VAL A 10 -12.14 -38.96 20.49
C VAL A 10 -11.11 -37.98 19.91
N ALA A 11 -10.89 -38.05 18.60
CA ALA A 11 -10.15 -37.04 17.87
C ALA A 11 -11.06 -35.83 17.62
N VAL A 12 -10.85 -34.74 18.35
CA VAL A 12 -11.47 -33.44 18.07
C VAL A 12 -10.66 -32.77 16.97
N THR A 13 -11.15 -32.86 15.73
CA THR A 13 -10.64 -32.04 14.61
C THR A 13 -11.18 -30.62 14.77
N VAL A 14 -10.32 -29.70 15.22
CA VAL A 14 -10.59 -28.26 15.16
C VAL A 14 -10.40 -27.81 13.72
N ALA A 15 -11.48 -27.78 12.95
CA ALA A 15 -11.50 -27.09 11.66
C ALA A 15 -11.50 -25.58 11.91
N VAL A 16 -10.34 -24.94 11.79
CA VAL A 16 -10.23 -23.47 11.71
C VAL A 16 -10.77 -23.06 10.34
N VAL A 17 -12.07 -22.75 10.29
CA VAL A 17 -12.72 -22.17 9.12
C VAL A 17 -12.40 -20.67 9.10
N THR A 18 -11.39 -20.25 8.34
CA THR A 18 -11.25 -18.85 7.95
C THR A 18 -12.25 -18.55 6.83
N GLN A 19 -13.51 -18.36 7.19
CA GLN A 19 -14.50 -17.78 6.30
C GLN A 19 -14.22 -16.27 6.19
N ALA A 20 -13.54 -15.88 5.12
CA ALA A 20 -13.72 -14.53 4.58
C ALA A 20 -15.16 -14.48 4.04
N LEU A 21 -16.12 -14.14 4.91
CA LEU A 21 -17.51 -13.96 4.49
C LEU A 21 -17.55 -12.82 3.46
N ALA A 22 -18.04 -13.14 2.26
CA ALA A 22 -18.42 -12.15 1.28
C ALA A 22 -19.52 -11.28 1.89
N GLN A 23 -19.18 -10.07 2.32
CA GLN A 23 -20.15 -9.09 2.79
C GLN A 23 -20.77 -8.40 1.57
N THR A 24 -22.10 -8.46 1.46
CA THR A 24 -22.86 -7.82 0.39
C THR A 24 -22.91 -6.31 0.62
N ALA A 25 -22.67 -5.54 -0.44
CA ALA A 25 -22.65 -4.07 -0.37
C ALA A 25 -23.94 -3.45 0.22
N ALA A 26 -25.09 -4.08 -0.01
CA ALA A 26 -26.41 -3.60 0.37
C ALA A 26 -26.65 -3.49 1.90
N GLN A 27 -25.78 -4.08 2.73
CA GLN A 27 -25.96 -4.15 4.17
C GLN A 27 -24.82 -3.51 4.97
N SER A 28 -23.81 -2.92 4.32
CA SER A 28 -22.65 -2.43 5.06
C SER A 28 -22.95 -1.12 5.82
N PRO A 29 -22.66 -1.07 7.14
CA PRO A 29 -22.87 0.12 7.97
C PRO A 29 -21.76 1.17 7.81
N HIS A 30 -20.75 0.92 6.97
CA HIS A 30 -19.54 1.75 6.92
C HIS A 30 -19.61 2.96 5.98
N GLY A 31 -20.74 3.15 5.30
CA GLY A 31 -21.00 4.31 4.46
C GLY A 31 -20.46 4.18 3.03
N LYS A 32 -20.80 5.18 2.21
CA LYS A 32 -20.45 5.21 0.78
C LYS A 32 -19.00 5.64 0.57
N ALA A 33 -18.39 5.09 -0.47
CA ALA A 33 -17.11 5.52 -0.99
C ALA A 33 -17.30 6.78 -1.85
N GLU A 34 -16.39 7.73 -1.73
CA GLU A 34 -16.38 8.98 -2.48
C GLU A 34 -15.09 9.08 -3.29
N ARG A 35 -15.15 9.67 -4.49
CA ARG A 35 -13.95 9.87 -5.35
C ARG A 35 -12.78 10.57 -4.65
N ARG A 36 -13.07 11.39 -3.64
CA ARG A 36 -12.07 12.14 -2.86
C ARG A 36 -11.45 11.36 -1.69
N ASP A 37 -11.91 10.14 -1.42
CA ASP A 37 -11.35 9.32 -0.32
C ASP A 37 -9.88 8.97 -0.59
N ALA A 38 -9.07 8.91 0.47
CA ALA A 38 -7.62 8.77 0.40
C ALA A 38 -7.15 7.54 -0.41
N ILE A 39 -7.92 6.46 -0.44
CA ILE A 39 -7.63 5.27 -1.28
C ILE A 39 -7.64 5.60 -2.78
N PHE A 40 -8.57 6.43 -3.26
CA PHE A 40 -8.64 6.87 -4.65
C PHE A 40 -7.60 7.94 -4.98
N LEU A 41 -7.25 8.76 -3.99
CA LEU A 41 -6.15 9.69 -4.12
C LEU A 41 -4.82 8.92 -4.29
N ARG A 42 -4.59 7.87 -3.49
CA ARG A 42 -3.38 7.06 -3.57
C ARG A 42 -3.20 6.34 -4.91
N PHE A 43 -4.29 5.98 -5.58
CA PHE A 43 -4.30 5.25 -6.84
C PHE A 43 -5.14 5.98 -7.89
N PRO A 44 -4.61 7.03 -8.56
CA PRO A 44 -5.37 7.83 -9.52
C PRO A 44 -5.96 7.04 -10.69
N GLU A 45 -5.24 6.04 -11.20
CA GLU A 45 -5.74 5.15 -12.25
C GLU A 45 -6.93 4.31 -11.81
N MET A 46 -6.93 3.87 -10.54
CA MET A 46 -8.08 3.20 -9.94
C MET A 46 -9.28 4.14 -9.88
N ALA A 47 -9.07 5.40 -9.48
CA ALA A 47 -10.14 6.39 -9.41
C ALA A 47 -10.74 6.69 -10.79
N GLU A 48 -9.89 6.78 -11.82
CA GLU A 48 -10.31 6.99 -13.21
C GLU A 48 -11.16 5.83 -13.70
N ARG A 49 -10.70 4.58 -13.53
CA ARG A 49 -11.45 3.39 -13.91
C ARG A 49 -12.73 3.23 -13.09
N TYR A 50 -12.68 3.52 -11.80
CA TYR A 50 -13.84 3.32 -10.93
C TYR A 50 -14.94 4.35 -11.17
N TRP A 51 -14.61 5.62 -11.42
CA TRP A 51 -15.60 6.71 -11.43
C TRP A 51 -15.85 7.34 -12.81
N VAL A 52 -14.90 7.28 -13.73
CA VAL A 52 -14.92 8.08 -14.97
C VAL A 52 -15.06 7.22 -16.20
N ASN A 53 -14.30 6.14 -16.30
CA ASN A 53 -14.30 5.28 -17.48
C ASN A 53 -15.71 4.70 -17.74
N PRO A 54 -16.33 4.96 -18.91
CA PRO A 54 -17.72 4.56 -19.17
C PRO A 54 -17.97 3.05 -19.13
N GLU A 55 -16.99 2.24 -19.55
CA GLU A 55 -17.12 0.78 -19.60
C GLU A 55 -17.18 0.16 -18.21
N THR A 56 -16.31 0.62 -17.31
CA THR A 56 -16.21 0.10 -15.94
C THR A 56 -17.15 0.82 -14.98
N ASN A 57 -17.52 2.08 -15.24
CA ASN A 57 -18.44 2.82 -14.40
C ASN A 57 -19.89 2.33 -14.55
N ALA A 58 -20.29 1.86 -15.74
CA ALA A 58 -21.61 1.30 -15.99
C ALA A 58 -21.79 -0.16 -15.49
N ALA A 59 -20.75 -0.75 -14.88
CA ALA A 59 -20.79 -2.13 -14.41
C ALA A 59 -21.77 -2.29 -13.22
N SER A 60 -22.61 -3.32 -13.27
CA SER A 60 -23.55 -3.67 -12.20
C SER A 60 -22.87 -3.99 -10.87
N HIS A 61 -21.65 -4.54 -10.92
CA HIS A 61 -20.83 -4.77 -9.74
C HIS A 61 -19.43 -4.19 -9.89
N LYS A 62 -18.97 -3.49 -8.85
CA LYS A 62 -17.69 -2.77 -8.81
C LYS A 62 -17.01 -3.04 -7.48
N VAL A 63 -15.85 -3.70 -7.51
CA VAL A 63 -15.16 -4.16 -6.30
C VAL A 63 -13.73 -3.66 -6.27
N ILE A 64 -13.26 -3.20 -5.11
CA ILE A 64 -11.86 -2.89 -4.84
C ILE A 64 -11.37 -3.76 -3.68
N ALA A 65 -10.22 -4.39 -3.90
CA ALA A 65 -9.47 -5.12 -2.89
C ALA A 65 -8.08 -4.49 -2.70
N VAL A 66 -7.66 -4.39 -1.44
CA VAL A 66 -6.32 -3.92 -1.06
C VAL A 66 -5.74 -4.80 0.05
N PRO A 67 -4.42 -4.87 0.21
CA PRO A 67 -3.83 -5.48 1.38
C PRO A 67 -4.13 -4.66 2.64
N MET A 68 -4.54 -5.35 3.70
CA MET A 68 -4.86 -4.80 5.01
C MET A 68 -3.91 -5.38 6.05
N PRO A 69 -3.66 -4.67 7.18
CA PRO A 69 -4.22 -3.38 7.63
C PRO A 69 -3.75 -2.17 6.81
N ARG A 70 -4.28 -0.95 7.07
CA ARG A 70 -4.04 0.28 6.27
C ARG A 70 -2.60 0.54 5.83
N GLN A 71 -1.60 0.19 6.66
CA GLN A 71 -0.20 0.33 6.29
C GLN A 71 0.18 -0.48 5.05
N CYS A 72 -0.50 -1.60 4.77
CA CYS A 72 -0.28 -2.48 3.64
C CYS A 72 -0.95 -2.01 2.32
N ALA A 73 -1.71 -0.90 2.33
CA ALA A 73 -2.46 -0.43 1.17
C ALA A 73 -1.58 0.30 0.13
N PHE A 74 -0.47 -0.31 -0.30
CA PHE A 74 0.45 0.22 -1.32
C PHE A 74 0.25 -0.41 -2.72
N VAL A 75 -0.63 -1.40 -2.82
CA VAL A 75 -1.12 -1.99 -4.07
C VAL A 75 -2.63 -2.18 -3.97
N TYR A 76 -3.30 -2.25 -5.12
CA TYR A 76 -4.73 -2.52 -5.22
C TYR A 76 -5.03 -3.48 -6.37
N ALA A 77 -6.20 -4.10 -6.31
CA ALA A 77 -6.85 -4.68 -7.46
C ALA A 77 -8.33 -4.28 -7.46
N ASP A 78 -8.84 -3.98 -8.63
CA ASP A 78 -10.25 -3.70 -8.88
C ASP A 78 -10.82 -4.72 -9.87
N ALA A 79 -12.11 -4.98 -9.75
CA ALA A 79 -12.85 -5.85 -10.65
C ALA A 79 -14.23 -5.28 -10.91
N TYR A 80 -14.72 -5.50 -12.13
CA TYR A 80 -15.99 -4.98 -12.62
C TYR A 80 -16.74 -6.13 -13.31
N SER A 81 -18.05 -6.23 -13.07
CA SER A 81 -18.88 -7.24 -13.72
C SER A 81 -18.88 -7.08 -15.24
N LYS A 82 -18.79 -8.19 -15.96
CA LYS A 82 -19.00 -8.27 -17.41
C LYS A 82 -20.17 -9.21 -17.70
N GLY A 83 -21.23 -8.71 -18.33
CA GLY A 83 -22.45 -9.50 -18.56
C GLY A 83 -23.16 -9.87 -17.25
N GLN A 84 -23.52 -11.14 -17.08
CA GLN A 84 -24.34 -11.64 -15.96
C GLN A 84 -23.52 -12.12 -14.75
N MET A 85 -22.33 -11.56 -14.52
CA MET A 85 -21.51 -11.93 -13.36
C MET A 85 -22.16 -11.49 -12.05
N SER A 86 -22.14 -12.37 -11.05
CA SER A 86 -22.57 -12.10 -9.69
C SER A 86 -21.57 -11.25 -8.90
N GLU A 87 -22.03 -10.58 -7.83
CA GLU A 87 -21.16 -9.83 -6.92
C GLU A 87 -20.02 -10.70 -6.36
N SER A 88 -20.31 -11.95 -5.97
CA SER A 88 -19.30 -12.86 -5.40
C SER A 88 -18.21 -13.22 -6.40
N GLU A 89 -18.56 -13.42 -7.67
CA GLU A 89 -17.56 -13.70 -8.71
C GLU A 89 -16.62 -12.51 -8.91
N VAL A 90 -17.18 -11.29 -8.94
CA VAL A 90 -16.38 -10.05 -9.07
C VAL A 90 -15.49 -9.85 -7.84
N GLN A 91 -15.99 -10.13 -6.63
CA GLN A 91 -15.19 -10.08 -5.40
C GLN A 91 -14.01 -11.07 -5.42
N GLN A 92 -14.25 -12.31 -5.83
CA GLN A 92 -13.19 -13.32 -5.94
C GLN A 92 -12.11 -12.94 -6.94
N ILE A 93 -12.48 -12.34 -8.08
CA ILE A 93 -11.52 -11.84 -9.06
C ILE A 93 -10.67 -10.72 -8.47
N ALA A 94 -11.28 -9.73 -7.79
CA ALA A 94 -10.53 -8.66 -7.13
C ALA A 94 -9.54 -9.21 -6.09
N LEU A 95 -10.00 -10.12 -5.22
CA LEU A 95 -9.15 -10.76 -4.21
C LEU A 95 -8.02 -11.58 -4.82
N SER A 96 -8.30 -12.39 -5.83
CA SER A 96 -7.29 -13.21 -6.53
C SER A 96 -6.22 -12.32 -7.16
N ASN A 97 -6.63 -11.29 -7.89
CA ASN A 97 -5.71 -10.34 -8.51
C ASN A 97 -4.88 -9.57 -7.48
N CYS A 98 -5.49 -9.15 -6.37
CA CYS A 98 -4.77 -8.47 -5.28
C CYS A 98 -3.71 -9.38 -4.68
N ASN A 99 -4.07 -10.63 -4.33
CA ASN A 99 -3.13 -11.60 -3.75
C ASN A 99 -2.01 -11.95 -4.71
N ARG A 100 -2.31 -12.09 -6.02
CA ARG A 100 -1.27 -12.31 -7.05
C ARG A 100 -0.28 -11.14 -7.08
N LYS A 101 -0.77 -9.90 -7.20
CA LYS A 101 0.09 -8.71 -7.21
C LYS A 101 0.93 -8.61 -5.93
N LEU A 102 0.32 -8.89 -4.78
CA LEU A 102 1.00 -8.89 -3.48
C LEU A 102 2.14 -9.92 -3.44
N ALA A 103 1.91 -11.12 -4.00
CA ALA A 103 2.93 -12.17 -4.09
C ALA A 103 4.05 -11.83 -5.09
N GLU A 104 3.72 -11.25 -6.25
CA GLU A 104 4.68 -10.81 -7.28
C GLU A 104 5.65 -9.75 -6.74
N LEU A 105 5.18 -8.89 -5.84
CA LEU A 105 6.00 -7.84 -5.22
C LEU A 105 6.98 -8.36 -4.16
N GLY A 106 6.89 -9.65 -3.80
CA GLY A 106 7.76 -10.29 -2.83
C GLY A 106 7.40 -9.97 -1.37
N PRO A 107 8.21 -10.46 -0.41
CA PRO A 107 7.94 -10.26 1.00
C PRO A 107 8.01 -8.78 1.35
N LEU A 108 6.93 -8.23 1.89
CA LEU A 108 6.88 -6.86 2.38
C LEU A 108 7.87 -6.56 3.50
N GLY A 109 8.28 -7.62 4.20
CA GLY A 109 9.53 -7.71 4.96
C GLY A 109 9.94 -6.43 5.67
N GLU A 110 11.18 -6.01 5.48
CA GLU A 110 11.83 -4.94 6.22
C GLU A 110 11.11 -3.56 6.21
N ASN A 111 10.08 -3.34 5.37
CA ASN A 111 9.24 -2.14 5.45
C ASN A 111 8.10 -2.26 6.47
N TYR A 112 7.59 -3.48 6.68
CA TYR A 112 6.36 -3.75 7.42
C TYR A 112 6.57 -4.91 8.40
N GLY A 113 6.48 -4.62 9.70
CA GLY A 113 6.42 -5.65 10.75
C GLY A 113 5.04 -6.30 10.92
N VAL A 114 4.20 -6.30 9.87
CA VAL A 114 2.80 -6.75 9.94
C VAL A 114 2.45 -7.73 8.83
N ASP A 115 1.57 -8.68 9.12
CA ASP A 115 1.02 -9.62 8.14
C ASP A 115 0.00 -8.90 7.25
N CYS A 116 0.32 -8.75 5.97
CA CYS A 116 -0.52 -8.07 5.00
C CYS A 116 -1.32 -9.08 4.19
N ARG A 117 -2.66 -8.96 4.21
CA ARG A 117 -3.57 -9.84 3.45
C ARG A 117 -4.59 -9.04 2.68
N CYS A 118 -4.85 -9.43 1.43
CA CYS A 118 -5.86 -8.77 0.62
C CYS A 118 -7.26 -9.01 1.17
N GLN A 119 -8.03 -7.93 1.27
CA GLN A 119 -9.44 -7.94 1.61
C GLN A 119 -10.19 -7.05 0.62
N VAL A 120 -11.45 -7.39 0.35
CA VAL A 120 -12.37 -6.47 -0.32
C VAL A 120 -12.65 -5.34 0.66
N VAL A 121 -12.47 -4.10 0.22
CA VAL A 121 -12.67 -2.91 1.06
C VAL A 121 -13.82 -2.04 0.56
N ILE A 122 -14.11 -2.09 -0.74
CA ILE A 122 -15.27 -1.43 -1.35
C ILE A 122 -15.97 -2.44 -2.26
N SER A 123 -17.29 -2.59 -2.10
CA SER A 123 -18.16 -3.33 -3.01
C SER A 123 -19.36 -2.45 -3.35
N ASN A 124 -19.65 -2.27 -4.64
CA ASN A 124 -20.77 -1.48 -5.18
C ASN A 124 -20.92 -0.13 -4.49
N GLU A 125 -19.84 0.65 -4.47
CA GLU A 125 -19.76 2.01 -3.89
C GLU A 125 -19.92 2.09 -2.37
N VAL A 126 -19.95 0.97 -1.65
CA VAL A 126 -20.04 0.93 -0.20
C VAL A 126 -18.76 0.33 0.38
N TYR A 127 -18.23 0.95 1.43
CA TYR A 127 -17.15 0.35 2.19
C TYR A 127 -17.65 -0.91 2.87
N VAL A 128 -16.97 -2.05 2.72
CA VAL A 128 -17.32 -3.29 3.45
C VAL A 128 -16.46 -3.51 4.69
N VAL A 129 -15.43 -2.68 4.88
CA VAL A 129 -14.63 -2.62 6.11
C VAL A 129 -14.85 -1.27 6.81
N PRO A 130 -14.58 -1.16 8.12
CA PRO A 130 -14.65 0.12 8.82
C PRO A 130 -13.80 1.20 8.13
N ARG A 131 -14.35 2.40 7.90
CA ARG A 131 -13.61 3.50 7.24
C ARG A 131 -12.34 3.90 7.99
N ASN A 132 -12.35 3.80 9.32
CA ASN A 132 -11.15 4.06 10.14
C ASN A 132 -10.07 2.97 10.01
N ALA A 133 -10.40 1.80 9.47
CA ALA A 133 -9.44 0.78 9.10
C ALA A 133 -8.78 1.06 7.74
N MET A 134 -9.31 2.01 6.96
CA MET A 134 -8.72 2.46 5.70
C MET A 134 -7.62 3.51 5.94
N PRO A 135 -6.68 3.68 4.99
CA PRO A 135 -5.73 4.79 5.04
C PRO A 135 -6.48 6.13 5.03
N THR A 136 -6.12 7.03 5.95
CA THR A 136 -6.59 8.44 5.97
C THR A 136 -5.69 9.34 5.14
N ASP A 137 -4.44 8.92 4.95
CA ASP A 137 -3.42 9.60 4.16
C ASP A 137 -2.92 8.63 3.10
N SER A 138 -2.11 9.12 2.16
CA SER A 138 -1.36 8.21 1.30
C SER A 138 -0.29 7.49 2.12
N HIS A 139 -0.29 6.16 2.06
CA HIS A 139 0.67 5.30 2.75
C HIS A 139 1.44 4.46 1.73
N GLY A 140 2.69 4.12 2.05
CA GLY A 140 3.45 3.15 1.24
C GLY A 140 4.79 2.78 1.85
N PRO A 141 5.38 1.66 1.43
CA PRO A 141 6.70 1.26 1.91
C PRO A 141 7.72 2.32 1.49
N ALA A 142 8.62 2.65 2.40
CA ALA A 142 9.72 3.58 2.17
C ALA A 142 11.06 2.84 2.31
N SER A 143 11.97 3.10 1.38
CA SER A 143 13.38 2.70 1.48
C SER A 143 14.26 3.92 1.19
N ILE A 144 15.14 4.26 2.13
CA ILE A 144 16.09 5.36 2.01
C ILE A 144 17.49 4.76 2.00
N PHE A 145 18.22 4.98 0.91
CA PHE A 145 19.61 4.62 0.71
C PHE A 145 20.45 5.88 0.84
N TYR A 146 21.47 5.83 1.69
CA TYR A 146 22.35 6.99 1.91
C TYR A 146 23.75 6.53 2.28
N ARG A 147 24.74 7.43 2.16
CA ARG A 147 26.06 7.21 2.76
C ARG A 147 26.10 7.82 4.15
N ASP A 148 26.54 7.04 5.14
CA ASP A 148 26.79 7.55 6.48
C ASP A 148 28.00 8.49 6.51
N GLN A 149 28.31 9.07 7.68
CA GLN A 149 29.42 10.00 7.84
C GLN A 149 30.79 9.36 7.57
N SER A 150 30.90 8.04 7.65
CA SER A 150 32.10 7.27 7.34
C SER A 150 32.19 6.87 5.87
N GLY A 151 31.17 7.22 5.06
CA GLY A 151 31.08 6.90 3.64
C GLY A 151 30.48 5.52 3.33
N ASN A 152 30.05 4.76 4.35
CA ASN A 152 29.44 3.44 4.15
C ASN A 152 28.02 3.60 3.63
N VAL A 153 27.61 2.69 2.74
CA VAL A 153 26.21 2.62 2.31
C VAL A 153 25.36 2.10 3.46
N ALA A 154 24.40 2.91 3.86
CA ALA A 154 23.40 2.62 4.87
C ALA A 154 22.01 2.63 4.26
N ARG A 155 21.10 1.95 4.94
CA ARG A 155 19.71 1.79 4.49
C ARG A 155 18.75 1.91 5.65
N LEU A 156 17.70 2.68 5.43
CA LEU A 156 16.57 2.82 6.34
C LEU A 156 15.29 2.38 5.61
N ASN A 157 14.58 1.42 6.20
CA ASN A 157 13.28 0.98 5.71
C ASN A 157 12.17 1.45 6.64
N GLY A 158 10.98 1.60 6.11
CA GLY A 158 9.82 2.00 6.90
C GLY A 158 8.56 2.19 6.08
N VAL A 159 7.66 3.03 6.59
CA VAL A 159 6.39 3.38 5.98
C VAL A 159 6.33 4.90 5.84
N ALA A 160 6.15 5.38 4.62
CA ALA A 160 5.89 6.79 4.35
C ALA A 160 4.41 7.11 4.54
N LYS A 161 4.12 8.27 5.12
CA LYS A 161 2.78 8.87 5.24
C LYS A 161 2.80 10.27 4.67
N TYR A 162 1.81 10.63 3.86
CA TYR A 162 1.65 11.99 3.35
C TYR A 162 0.18 12.30 3.07
N GLY A 163 -0.31 13.39 3.65
CA GLY A 163 -1.75 13.75 3.67
C GLY A 163 -2.26 14.45 2.41
N ALA A 164 -1.37 14.86 1.52
CA ALA A 164 -1.70 15.63 0.32
C ALA A 164 -1.26 14.91 -0.96
N LEU A 165 -1.96 15.16 -2.06
CA LEU A 165 -1.71 14.48 -3.33
C LEU A 165 -0.45 15.06 -3.99
N ILE A 166 0.60 14.26 -4.03
CA ILE A 166 1.81 14.60 -4.78
C ILE A 166 1.44 14.75 -6.26
N GLY A 167 1.74 15.91 -6.85
CA GLY A 167 1.32 16.31 -8.19
C GLY A 167 0.08 17.22 -8.27
N ARG A 168 -0.76 17.29 -7.22
CA ARG A 168 -1.90 18.23 -7.15
C ARG A 168 -1.62 19.41 -6.24
N ASP A 169 -1.21 19.13 -5.01
CA ASP A 169 -1.06 20.15 -3.97
C ASP A 169 0.36 20.73 -4.04
N ARG A 170 0.50 22.06 -4.10
CA ARG A 170 1.79 22.76 -4.35
C ARG A 170 2.93 22.24 -3.47
N SER A 171 2.62 21.89 -2.24
CA SER A 171 3.56 21.33 -1.29
C SER A 171 2.86 20.26 -0.43
N VAL A 172 3.54 19.14 -0.21
CA VAL A 172 3.05 17.97 0.50
C VAL A 172 4.06 17.58 1.57
N THR A 173 3.67 17.66 2.84
CA THR A 173 4.49 17.15 3.94
C THR A 173 4.41 15.62 3.99
N PHE A 174 5.52 14.99 4.34
CA PHE A 174 5.56 13.55 4.57
C PHE A 174 6.33 13.22 5.85
N SER A 175 6.05 12.05 6.42
CA SER A 175 6.86 11.42 7.45
C SER A 175 7.18 9.99 7.07
N VAL A 176 8.24 9.44 7.67
CA VAL A 176 8.61 8.02 7.55
C VAL A 176 8.73 7.44 8.96
N ASP A 177 7.94 6.40 9.22
CA ASP A 177 8.04 5.61 10.44
C ASP A 177 8.86 4.35 10.16
N ASN A 178 9.75 3.97 11.07
CA ASN A 178 10.46 2.70 10.97
C ASN A 178 9.53 1.51 11.25
N PRO A 179 9.96 0.24 11.07
CA PRO A 179 9.11 -0.92 11.29
C PRO A 179 8.60 -1.09 12.73
N ARG A 180 9.18 -0.37 13.70
CA ARG A 180 8.74 -0.31 15.10
C ARG A 180 7.67 0.76 15.34
N GLY A 181 7.31 1.55 14.32
CA GLY A 181 6.34 2.64 14.40
C GLY A 181 6.92 3.95 14.96
N GLU A 182 8.25 4.06 15.04
CA GLU A 182 8.90 5.31 15.47
C GLU A 182 9.12 6.21 14.24
N GLN A 183 8.66 7.46 14.31
CA GLN A 183 8.96 8.44 13.25
C GLN A 183 10.46 8.71 13.22
N VAL A 184 11.09 8.40 12.09
CA VAL A 184 12.54 8.53 11.88
C VAL A 184 12.89 9.65 10.91
N CYS A 185 12.00 9.99 9.98
CA CYS A 185 12.18 11.10 9.06
C CYS A 185 10.90 11.92 8.91
N GLU A 186 11.08 13.18 8.57
CA GLU A 186 10.04 14.10 8.11
C GLU A 186 10.56 14.92 6.93
N GLY A 187 9.67 15.43 6.11
CA GLY A 187 10.08 16.18 4.93
C GLY A 187 8.92 16.80 4.17
N THR A 188 9.25 17.35 3.01
CA THR A 188 8.31 18.02 2.13
C THR A 188 8.65 17.73 0.67
N PHE A 189 7.63 17.39 -0.12
CA PHE A 189 7.65 17.45 -1.57
C PHE A 189 7.06 18.79 -2.04
N THR A 190 7.71 19.43 -3.00
CA THR A 190 7.21 20.65 -3.65
C THR A 190 7.05 20.34 -5.13
N ASN A 191 5.81 20.38 -5.62
CA ASN A 191 5.54 20.07 -7.03
C ASN A 191 6.07 21.21 -7.92
N GLU A 192 6.81 20.84 -8.97
CA GLU A 192 7.24 21.78 -10.02
C GLU A 192 6.61 21.43 -11.37
N ALA A 193 6.27 20.16 -11.58
CA ALA A 193 5.55 19.68 -12.75
C ALA A 193 4.67 18.47 -12.40
N ALA A 194 3.89 17.99 -13.38
CA ALA A 194 3.08 16.79 -13.22
C ALA A 194 3.97 15.59 -12.86
N GLY A 195 3.82 15.08 -11.64
CA GLY A 195 4.57 13.92 -11.16
C GLY A 195 6.06 14.17 -10.86
N SER A 196 6.52 15.41 -10.76
CA SER A 196 7.92 15.71 -10.38
C SER A 196 8.07 17.05 -9.68
N GLY A 197 9.20 17.21 -8.99
CA GLY A 197 9.53 18.45 -8.30
C GLY A 197 10.71 18.30 -7.36
N ARG A 198 10.71 19.09 -6.28
CA ARG A 198 11.76 19.10 -5.25
C ARG A 198 11.34 18.33 -4.02
N PHE A 199 12.31 17.79 -3.30
CA PHE A 199 12.07 17.29 -1.95
C PHE A 199 13.11 17.84 -0.98
N SER A 200 12.73 17.89 0.28
CA SER A 200 13.62 18.04 1.43
C SER A 200 13.22 17.04 2.50
N MET A 201 14.19 16.54 3.25
CA MET A 201 13.98 15.57 4.30
C MET A 201 14.98 15.79 5.43
N SER A 202 14.52 15.59 6.65
CA SER A 202 15.32 15.51 7.86
C SER A 202 15.04 14.19 8.57
N CYS A 203 16.06 13.47 8.99
CA CYS A 203 15.96 12.23 9.73
C CYS A 203 16.76 12.30 11.03
N PHE A 204 16.36 11.44 11.98
CA PHE A 204 17.02 11.27 13.27
C PHE A 204 17.21 12.59 14.03
N ASN A 205 16.15 13.40 14.10
CA ASN A 205 16.13 14.72 14.74
C ASN A 205 17.20 15.68 14.18
N GLY A 206 17.30 15.78 12.85
CA GLY A 206 18.22 16.73 12.20
C GLY A 206 19.65 16.23 11.97
N ARG A 207 20.02 15.05 12.47
CA ARG A 207 21.37 14.50 12.30
C ARG A 207 21.69 14.11 10.85
N PHE A 208 20.65 13.84 10.08
CA PHE A 208 20.74 13.55 8.66
C PHE A 208 19.73 14.44 7.94
N ALA A 209 20.17 15.19 6.94
CA ALA A 209 19.28 16.01 6.13
C ALA A 209 19.67 15.87 4.67
N SER A 210 18.68 15.87 3.79
CA SER A 210 18.88 15.79 2.35
C SER A 210 17.86 16.63 1.60
N SER A 211 18.26 17.12 0.43
CA SER A 211 17.35 17.72 -0.52
C SER A 211 17.73 17.37 -1.94
N GLY A 212 16.77 17.48 -2.86
CA GLY A 212 16.98 17.14 -4.25
C GLY A 212 15.69 17.19 -5.06
N SER A 213 15.58 16.33 -6.06
CA SER A 213 14.38 16.20 -6.88
C SER A 213 13.70 14.86 -6.66
N TYR A 214 12.40 14.80 -6.98
CA TYR A 214 11.66 13.54 -7.02
C TYR A 214 10.91 13.39 -8.34
N GLN A 215 10.59 12.13 -8.65
CA GLN A 215 9.76 11.74 -9.78
C GLN A 215 8.80 10.64 -9.33
N SER A 216 7.54 10.75 -9.74
CA SER A 216 6.56 9.67 -9.69
C SER A 216 6.75 8.79 -10.92
N LYS A 217 6.78 7.48 -10.71
CA LYS A 217 6.90 6.44 -11.73
C LYS A 217 5.61 5.63 -11.74
N THR A 218 4.99 5.55 -12.91
CA THR A 218 3.81 4.70 -13.15
C THR A 218 4.25 3.40 -13.82
N GLY A 219 3.68 2.27 -13.42
CA GLY A 219 3.64 1.08 -14.27
C GLY A 219 4.89 0.17 -14.40
N ALA A 220 5.87 0.16 -13.48
CA ALA A 220 6.76 -1.00 -13.25
C ALA A 220 7.73 -0.77 -12.04
N PRO A 221 7.93 -1.76 -11.14
CA PRO A 221 7.10 -2.95 -10.91
C PRO A 221 5.76 -2.62 -10.24
N ASN A 222 5.61 -1.39 -9.74
CA ASN A 222 4.37 -0.80 -9.21
C ASN A 222 4.50 0.73 -9.28
N ASP A 223 3.43 1.45 -8.97
CA ASP A 223 3.48 2.92 -8.86
C ASP A 223 4.27 3.35 -7.62
N HIS A 224 5.28 4.20 -7.83
CA HIS A 224 6.17 4.62 -6.76
C HIS A 224 6.81 5.99 -7.03
N ILE A 225 7.36 6.59 -5.99
CA ILE A 225 8.11 7.84 -6.05
C ILE A 225 9.59 7.52 -5.82
N VAL A 226 10.44 8.14 -6.62
CA VAL A 226 11.90 8.12 -6.43
C VAL A 226 12.38 9.54 -6.23
N ALA A 227 12.95 9.81 -5.07
CA ALA A 227 13.60 11.05 -4.71
C ALA A 227 15.12 10.84 -4.72
N ARG A 228 15.85 11.69 -5.44
CA ARG A 228 17.30 11.66 -5.56
C ARG A 228 17.86 13.00 -5.13
N GLY A 229 18.77 12.97 -4.18
CA GLY A 229 19.32 14.17 -3.58
C GLY A 229 20.70 13.94 -3.00
N GLN A 230 21.15 14.93 -2.25
CA GLN A 230 22.41 14.88 -1.53
C GLN A 230 22.23 15.40 -0.11
N THR A 231 23.13 15.01 0.78
CA THR A 231 23.27 15.64 2.09
C THR A 231 23.94 17.01 1.97
N VAL A 232 24.01 17.77 3.06
CA VAL A 232 24.77 19.04 3.12
C VAL A 232 26.25 18.83 2.76
N GLN A 233 26.80 17.65 3.04
CA GLN A 233 28.16 17.24 2.70
C GLN A 233 28.31 16.73 1.26
N GLY A 234 27.26 16.78 0.44
CA GLY A 234 27.29 16.31 -0.95
C GLY A 234 27.18 14.80 -1.14
N LEU A 235 26.92 14.03 -0.08
CA LEU A 235 26.78 12.58 -0.16
C LEU A 235 25.45 12.18 -0.81
N PRO A 236 25.42 11.20 -1.73
CA PRO A 236 24.20 10.82 -2.44
C PRO A 236 23.16 10.19 -1.51
N VAL A 237 21.90 10.51 -1.77
CA VAL A 237 20.72 9.96 -1.08
C VAL A 237 19.67 9.60 -2.12
N VAL A 238 19.09 8.41 -1.97
CA VAL A 238 17.95 7.96 -2.77
C VAL A 238 16.85 7.48 -1.83
N MET A 239 15.66 8.07 -1.94
CA MET A 239 14.47 7.62 -1.24
C MET A 239 13.46 7.07 -2.24
N VAL A 240 12.89 5.92 -1.93
CA VAL A 240 11.87 5.25 -2.74
C VAL A 240 10.63 5.05 -1.87
N ILE A 241 9.46 5.52 -2.34
CA ILE A 241 8.16 5.34 -1.67
C ILE A 241 7.23 4.57 -2.60
N GLY A 242 6.64 3.47 -2.14
CA GLY A 242 5.68 2.66 -2.91
C GLY A 242 6.23 1.32 -3.41
N LEU A 243 7.54 1.07 -3.25
CA LEU A 243 8.15 -0.24 -3.54
C LEU A 243 8.56 -0.95 -2.26
N PRO A 244 8.31 -2.28 -2.15
CA PRO A 244 8.93 -3.11 -1.14
C PRO A 244 10.46 -3.02 -1.17
N ALA A 245 11.03 -3.24 0.00
CA ALA A 245 12.42 -3.18 0.38
C ALA A 245 13.35 -3.82 -0.65
N GLN A 246 13.09 -5.08 -0.99
CA GLN A 246 13.93 -5.89 -1.86
C GLN A 246 13.90 -5.37 -3.30
N LEU A 247 12.72 -4.96 -3.79
CA LEU A 247 12.58 -4.35 -5.11
C LEU A 247 13.26 -2.98 -5.16
N ALA A 248 13.06 -2.14 -4.14
CA ALA A 248 13.71 -0.84 -4.06
C ALA A 248 15.24 -0.96 -4.06
N VAL A 249 15.80 -1.93 -3.33
CA VAL A 249 17.25 -2.21 -3.33
C VAL A 249 17.72 -2.61 -4.72
N GLY A 250 17.07 -3.60 -5.35
CA GLY A 250 17.47 -4.13 -6.65
C GLY A 250 17.39 -3.09 -7.77
N THR A 251 16.46 -2.13 -7.69
CA THR A 251 16.27 -1.10 -8.72
C THR A 251 17.04 0.19 -8.44
N TYR A 252 17.17 0.60 -7.18
CA TYR A 252 17.62 1.95 -6.80
C TYR A 252 18.72 2.00 -5.74
N GLY A 253 19.12 0.86 -5.16
CA GLY A 253 20.06 0.80 -4.05
C GLY A 253 21.54 1.05 -4.42
N ALA A 254 21.88 1.09 -5.71
CA ALA A 254 23.23 1.41 -6.17
C ALA A 254 23.47 2.93 -6.10
N ILE A 255 24.18 3.38 -5.06
CA ILE A 255 24.56 4.78 -4.78
C ILE A 255 26.03 4.93 -4.38
#